data_AF-A0A0Q9PSX0-F1
#
_entry.id   AF-A0A0Q9PSX0-F1
#
_cell.length_a   1.000
_cell.length_b   1.000
_cell.length_c   1.000
_cell.angle_alpha   90.00
_cell.angle_beta   90.00
_cell.angle_gamma   90.00
#
_symmetry.space_group_name_H-M   'P 1'
#
loop_
_entity.id
_entity.type
_entity.pdbx_description
1 polymer ?
#
loop_
_entity_poly.entity_id
_entity_poly.type
_entity_poly.pdbx_seq_one_letter_code
_entity_poly.pdbx_strand_id
1 'polypeptide(L)'
;MSYQVLARKWRPRKFAELVGQEHVVRALTNALDSGRMHHAYLFTGTRGVGKTTIARIFAKSLNCERGESADPCGECAVCTAVDAGRFVDLLEIDAASNTGVDDVREVIENAQYAPARGRFKVYLVDEVHMLSKPAFNALLKTLEEPPPHVKFLLATTDPQKLPVTVLSRCLKFNLKRLLPEQIAGQMRHILGAENIPYEDGAIGELARGADGSLRDGLSLLDQAIAYGGGTLRADDVRAMLGSVARGQVLGLLDALAAGDGAQLLAECERIASFSPDFGGVLDDLAATLHRLQLIQLVTGYRHEGGEADGDDALGTLAERMAPEDVQLYYQIATTGRRDLAMAPDARIGFEMAMLRMLAFRPGEAGAPTPAERAPRPVPAPRPAPAAPVALVTPRNESPAVRAAPSHAPPAQPAPTPAAPAPAAAAPSVQAPVPADARGLPHWESLIERAGLRGGMGQLAQNAALRERDGNTLVLVVQSMYMGLAVEPMVSQMADRIGDVLGERIKLRFVVDGQGAAQTPAARAATVREAAQSAAEQAIEDDPLVQSLKREFGARVVPQSIKPFES
;
A
#
# COMPACT_ATOMS: atom_id res chain seq x y z
N MET A 1 0.02 32.23 15.39
CA MET A 1 -1.03 31.18 15.32
C MET A 1 -0.47 30.04 14.52
N SER A 2 -0.51 28.80 15.02
CA SER A 2 -0.02 27.65 14.26
C SER A 2 -0.93 27.43 13.06
N TYR A 3 -0.36 27.46 11.85
CA TYR A 3 -1.06 27.09 10.63
C TYR A 3 -1.60 25.66 10.78
N GLN A 4 -2.92 25.50 10.74
CA GLN A 4 -3.56 24.19 10.74
C GLN A 4 -4.01 23.89 9.31
N VAL A 5 -3.56 22.73 8.81
CA VAL A 5 -4.00 22.14 7.53
C VAL A 5 -5.53 22.14 7.46
N LEU A 6 -6.12 22.55 6.34
CA LEU A 6 -7.56 22.64 6.11
C LEU A 6 -8.25 21.31 6.42
N ALA A 7 -7.63 20.19 6.05
CA ALA A 7 -8.13 18.85 6.35
C ALA A 7 -8.35 18.58 7.85
N ARG A 8 -7.63 19.29 8.75
CA ARG A 8 -7.83 19.21 10.20
C ARG A 8 -8.78 20.29 10.71
N LYS A 9 -8.65 21.53 10.20
CA LYS A 9 -9.49 22.68 10.60
C LYS A 9 -10.97 22.45 10.29
N TRP A 10 -11.26 21.93 9.09
CA TRP A 10 -12.59 21.69 8.55
C TRP A 10 -13.09 20.26 8.78
N ARG A 11 -12.50 19.54 9.74
CA ARG A 11 -13.00 18.21 10.11
C ARG A 11 -14.42 18.36 10.68
N PRO A 12 -15.43 17.67 10.10
CA PRO A 12 -16.80 17.73 10.59
C PRO A 12 -16.91 17.43 12.09
N ARG A 13 -17.69 18.24 12.80
CA ARG A 13 -17.94 18.09 14.26
C ARG A 13 -19.35 17.59 14.57
N LYS A 14 -20.24 17.63 13.58
CA LYS A 14 -21.65 17.24 13.66
C LYS A 14 -22.04 16.33 12.51
N PHE A 15 -23.11 15.56 12.69
CA PHE A 15 -23.62 14.69 11.62
C PHE A 15 -24.11 15.48 10.39
N ALA A 16 -24.62 16.70 10.57
CA ALA A 16 -25.10 17.56 9.49
C ALA A 16 -23.98 18.10 8.57
N GLU A 17 -22.73 18.13 9.05
CA GLU A 17 -21.57 18.62 8.28
C GLU A 17 -20.91 17.51 7.43
N LEU A 18 -21.35 16.26 7.58
CA LEU A 18 -20.83 15.14 6.80
C LEU A 18 -21.41 15.14 5.39
N VAL A 19 -20.53 15.14 4.41
CA VAL A 19 -20.90 15.11 2.99
C VAL A 19 -21.09 13.68 2.51
N GLY A 20 -22.18 13.40 1.79
CA GLY A 20 -22.37 12.19 0.98
C GLY A 20 -22.61 10.87 1.73
N GLN A 21 -22.74 10.87 3.05
CA GLN A 21 -22.93 9.65 3.87
C GLN A 21 -24.31 9.59 4.56
N GLU A 22 -25.35 10.09 3.89
CA GLU A 22 -26.70 10.24 4.42
C GLU A 22 -27.29 8.93 4.97
N HIS A 23 -27.02 7.78 4.32
CA HIS A 23 -27.52 6.49 4.76
C HIS A 23 -26.92 6.05 6.11
N VAL A 24 -25.63 6.30 6.33
CA VAL A 24 -24.97 5.99 7.61
C VAL A 24 -25.44 6.95 8.69
N VAL A 25 -25.48 8.24 8.38
CA VAL A 25 -25.93 9.28 9.31
C VAL A 25 -27.35 9.02 9.79
N ARG A 26 -28.27 8.68 8.88
CA ARG A 26 -29.67 8.35 9.23
C ARG A 26 -29.77 7.12 10.13
N ALA A 27 -28.99 6.07 9.84
CA ALA A 27 -28.99 4.86 10.65
C ALA A 27 -28.43 5.11 12.06
N LEU A 28 -27.36 5.89 12.21
CA LEU A 28 -26.79 6.25 13.50
C LEU A 28 -27.73 7.18 14.29
N THR A 29 -28.38 8.12 13.61
CA THR A 29 -29.39 9.03 14.21
C THR A 29 -30.54 8.22 14.79
N ASN A 30 -31.12 7.30 14.02
CA ASN A 30 -32.19 6.43 14.49
C ASN A 30 -31.75 5.53 15.67
N ALA A 31 -30.49 5.07 15.70
CA ALA A 31 -29.97 4.26 16.79
C ALA A 31 -29.85 5.05 18.09
N LEU A 32 -29.46 6.33 18.01
CA LEU A 32 -29.42 7.25 19.15
C LEU A 32 -30.84 7.57 19.64
N ASP A 33 -31.74 7.96 18.74
CA ASP A 33 -33.10 8.37 19.10
C ASP A 33 -33.94 7.22 19.69
N SER A 34 -33.71 5.99 19.22
CA SER A 34 -34.40 4.79 19.73
C SER A 34 -33.79 4.21 21.00
N GLY A 35 -32.60 4.68 21.42
CA GLY A 35 -31.83 4.11 22.53
C GLY A 35 -31.32 2.68 22.28
N ARG A 36 -31.50 2.12 21.08
CA ARG A 36 -31.10 0.75 20.73
C ARG A 36 -29.68 0.73 20.16
N MET A 37 -28.71 0.96 21.04
CA MET A 37 -27.30 1.02 20.66
C MET A 37 -26.66 -0.37 20.65
N HIS A 38 -26.05 -0.73 19.52
CA HIS A 38 -25.21 -1.93 19.44
C HIS A 38 -23.96 -1.76 20.32
N HIS A 39 -23.32 -2.87 20.69
CA HIS A 39 -22.07 -2.82 21.46
C HIS A 39 -20.86 -2.57 20.58
N ALA A 40 -20.89 -3.03 19.32
CA ALA A 40 -19.81 -2.85 18.35
C ALA A 40 -20.30 -2.35 16.98
N TYR A 41 -19.62 -1.34 16.44
CA TYR A 41 -19.88 -0.73 15.14
C TYR A 41 -18.65 -0.86 14.26
N LEU A 42 -18.83 -1.26 12.99
CA LEU A 42 -17.74 -1.38 12.02
C LEU A 42 -17.96 -0.44 10.84
N PHE A 43 -17.11 0.57 10.72
CA PHE A 43 -17.08 1.51 9.60
C PHE A 43 -16.08 1.03 8.54
N THR A 44 -16.58 0.75 7.34
CA THR A 44 -15.78 0.29 6.20
C THR A 44 -15.80 1.33 5.08
N GLY A 45 -14.72 1.43 4.31
CA GLY A 45 -14.67 2.34 3.16
C GLY A 45 -13.25 2.77 2.84
N THR A 46 -13.04 3.40 1.68
CA THR A 46 -11.70 3.85 1.26
C THR A 46 -11.10 4.86 2.24
N ARG A 47 -9.79 5.10 2.12
CA ARG A 47 -9.10 6.08 2.97
C ARG A 47 -9.75 7.46 2.78
N GLY A 48 -9.85 8.23 3.87
CA GLY A 48 -10.26 9.63 3.81
C GLY A 48 -11.74 9.95 3.54
N VAL A 49 -12.62 8.96 3.37
CA VAL A 49 -14.09 9.14 3.25
C VAL A 49 -14.82 9.53 4.55
N GLY A 50 -14.09 9.60 5.67
CA GLY A 50 -14.64 10.08 6.94
C GLY A 50 -14.95 9.02 8.01
N LYS A 51 -14.44 7.78 7.90
CA LYS A 51 -14.66 6.69 8.89
C LYS A 51 -14.39 7.12 10.34
N THR A 52 -13.17 7.55 10.62
CA THR A 52 -12.73 8.00 11.95
C THR A 52 -13.48 9.26 12.39
N THR A 53 -13.90 10.11 11.45
CA THR A 53 -14.67 11.33 11.74
C THR A 53 -16.09 10.98 12.20
N ILE A 54 -16.79 10.09 11.47
CA ILE A 54 -18.10 9.59 11.89
C ILE A 54 -18.01 8.92 13.27
N ALA A 55 -16.98 8.10 13.50
CA ALA A 55 -16.80 7.43 14.78
C ALA A 55 -16.62 8.43 15.95
N ARG A 56 -15.84 9.51 15.75
CA ARG A 56 -15.68 10.57 16.77
C ARG A 56 -16.98 11.33 17.02
N ILE A 57 -17.71 11.71 15.97
CA ILE A 57 -19.01 12.39 16.12
C ILE A 57 -19.98 11.48 16.88
N PHE A 58 -19.99 10.19 16.57
CA PHE A 58 -20.81 9.22 17.28
C PHE A 58 -20.41 9.09 18.75
N ALA A 59 -19.11 8.97 19.06
CA ALA A 59 -18.61 8.96 20.43
C ALA A 59 -18.99 10.24 21.21
N LYS A 60 -18.99 11.38 20.53
CA LYS A 60 -19.42 12.68 21.07
C LYS A 60 -20.92 12.70 21.37
N SER A 61 -21.75 12.19 20.47
CA SER A 61 -23.19 12.03 20.67
C SER A 61 -23.53 11.10 21.84
N LEU A 62 -22.76 10.01 22.03
CA LEU A 62 -22.95 9.05 23.12
C LEU A 62 -22.66 9.66 24.50
N ASN A 63 -21.64 10.52 24.58
CA ASN A 63 -21.15 11.06 25.85
C ASN A 63 -21.53 12.53 26.09
N CYS A 64 -22.39 13.11 25.26
CA CYS A 64 -22.82 14.49 25.41
C CYS A 64 -23.62 14.69 26.72
N GLU A 65 -23.24 15.70 27.50
CA GLU A 65 -23.90 16.05 28.76
C GLU A 65 -25.39 16.42 28.57
N ARG A 66 -25.75 17.00 27.41
CA ARG A 66 -27.14 17.37 27.09
C ARG A 66 -28.03 16.17 26.72
N GLY A 67 -27.46 14.97 26.63
CA GLY A 67 -28.17 13.74 26.28
C GLY A 67 -27.64 13.05 25.02
N GLU A 68 -28.06 11.80 24.86
CA GLU A 68 -27.81 11.00 23.66
C GLU A 68 -28.67 11.54 22.53
N SER A 69 -28.06 12.28 21.61
CA SER A 69 -28.74 12.88 20.47
C SER A 69 -27.84 12.92 19.25
N ALA A 70 -28.45 12.92 18.07
CA ALA A 70 -27.73 13.06 16.81
C ALA A 70 -27.12 14.46 16.60
N ASP A 71 -27.53 15.47 17.37
CA ASP A 71 -26.88 16.78 17.32
C ASP A 71 -26.08 17.04 18.61
N PRO A 72 -24.80 16.63 18.67
CA PRO A 72 -23.97 16.93 19.82
C PRO A 72 -23.80 18.44 19.96
N CYS A 73 -23.94 18.95 21.18
CA CYS A 73 -23.98 20.39 21.42
C CYS A 73 -22.72 21.15 21.00
N GLY A 74 -21.55 20.49 20.99
CA GLY A 74 -20.27 21.11 20.62
C GLY A 74 -19.66 22.03 21.68
N GLU A 75 -20.42 22.40 22.72
CA GLU A 75 -20.02 23.39 23.71
C GLU A 75 -19.69 22.80 25.09
N CYS A 76 -20.19 21.60 25.42
CA CYS A 76 -19.93 20.99 26.72
C CYS A 76 -18.48 20.53 26.89
N ALA A 77 -18.07 20.28 28.13
CA ALA A 77 -16.70 19.87 28.45
C ALA A 77 -16.33 18.56 27.77
N VAL A 78 -17.27 17.61 27.66
CA VAL A 78 -17.07 16.36 26.91
C VAL A 78 -16.89 16.63 25.42
N CYS A 79 -17.78 17.40 24.80
CA CYS A 79 -17.74 17.70 23.37
C CYS A 79 -16.43 18.36 22.95
N THR A 80 -15.98 19.34 23.73
CA THR A 80 -14.72 20.06 23.48
C THR A 80 -13.50 19.17 23.74
N ALA A 81 -13.54 18.29 24.75
CA ALA A 81 -12.47 17.33 25.02
C ALA A 81 -12.32 16.27 23.90
N VAL A 82 -13.43 15.78 23.35
CA VAL A 82 -13.43 14.82 22.23
C VAL A 82 -12.87 15.47 20.97
N ASP A 83 -13.30 16.69 20.63
CA ASP A 83 -12.77 17.43 19.47
C ASP A 83 -11.26 17.71 19.61
N ALA A 84 -10.78 17.93 20.83
CA ALA A 84 -9.37 18.12 21.15
C ALA A 84 -8.57 16.81 21.23
N GLY A 85 -9.21 15.63 21.16
CA GLY A 85 -8.57 14.32 21.30
C GLY A 85 -8.01 14.05 22.70
N ARG A 86 -8.60 14.64 23.76
CA ARG A 86 -8.14 14.53 25.15
C ARG A 86 -9.22 13.95 26.09
N PHE A 87 -10.23 13.30 25.53
CA PHE A 87 -11.32 12.75 26.31
C PHE A 87 -10.93 11.39 26.88
N VAL A 88 -10.93 11.26 28.22
CA VAL A 88 -10.41 10.08 28.94
C VAL A 88 -11.19 8.80 28.59
N ASP A 89 -12.50 8.91 28.39
CA ASP A 89 -13.35 7.76 28.09
C ASP A 89 -13.50 7.49 26.57
N LEU A 90 -12.71 8.16 25.72
CA LEU A 90 -12.53 7.82 24.31
C LEU A 90 -11.08 7.42 24.09
N LEU A 91 -10.83 6.11 24.03
CA LEU A 91 -9.51 5.57 23.76
C LEU A 91 -9.39 5.32 22.26
N GLU A 92 -8.45 6.03 21.65
CA GLU A 92 -8.17 5.95 20.21
C GLU A 92 -6.92 5.12 20.00
N ILE A 93 -7.08 3.97 19.35
CA ILE A 93 -6.02 3.02 19.07
C ILE A 93 -5.83 3.00 17.57
N ASP A 94 -4.68 3.46 17.10
CA ASP A 94 -4.26 3.24 15.73
C ASP A 94 -3.62 1.85 15.65
N ALA A 95 -4.32 0.89 15.03
CA ALA A 95 -3.85 -0.48 14.90
C ALA A 95 -2.62 -0.58 13.98
N ALA A 96 -2.32 0.42 13.16
CA ALA A 96 -1.08 0.44 12.37
C ALA A 96 0.15 0.69 13.26
N SER A 97 -0.01 1.44 14.34
CA SER A 97 1.05 1.80 15.29
C SER A 97 1.10 0.84 16.49
N ASN A 98 -0.05 0.30 16.91
CA ASN A 98 -0.20 -0.60 18.06
C ASN A 98 -0.79 -1.95 17.60
N THR A 99 0.05 -2.75 16.93
CA THR A 99 -0.34 -4.05 16.36
C THR A 99 -0.30 -5.19 17.39
N GLY A 100 0.30 -4.94 18.56
CA GLY A 100 0.65 -5.91 19.57
C GLY A 100 -0.56 -6.49 20.30
N VAL A 101 -0.41 -7.73 20.77
CA VAL A 101 -1.42 -8.40 21.59
C VAL A 101 -1.52 -7.77 22.97
N ASP A 102 -0.40 -7.28 23.50
CA ASP A 102 -0.31 -6.72 24.84
C ASP A 102 -1.01 -5.36 24.93
N ASP A 103 -0.87 -4.50 23.91
CA ASP A 103 -1.61 -3.21 23.82
C ASP A 103 -3.13 -3.44 23.90
N VAL A 104 -3.60 -4.46 23.18
CA VAL A 104 -5.02 -4.82 23.13
C VAL A 104 -5.48 -5.49 24.43
N ARG A 105 -4.60 -6.23 25.12
CA ARG A 105 -4.92 -6.81 26.44
C ARG A 105 -5.08 -5.72 27.49
N GLU A 106 -4.20 -4.73 27.51
CA GLU A 106 -4.31 -3.59 28.42
C GLU A 106 -5.65 -2.85 28.20
N VAL A 107 -6.05 -2.70 26.95
CA VAL A 107 -7.33 -2.09 26.56
C VAL A 107 -8.52 -2.91 27.10
N ILE A 108 -8.47 -4.24 27.00
CA ILE A 108 -9.50 -5.16 27.49
C ILE A 108 -9.59 -5.16 29.03
N GLU A 109 -8.44 -5.18 29.72
CA GLU A 109 -8.40 -5.10 31.18
C GLU A 109 -9.01 -3.78 31.66
N ASN A 110 -8.65 -2.68 31.00
CA ASN A 110 -9.21 -1.38 31.28
C ASN A 110 -10.72 -1.28 30.96
N ALA A 111 -11.25 -2.11 30.06
CA ALA A 111 -12.66 -2.06 29.66
C ALA A 111 -13.63 -2.51 30.76
N GLN A 112 -13.15 -3.31 31.71
CA GLN A 112 -13.96 -3.81 32.82
C GLN A 112 -14.34 -2.70 33.81
N TYR A 113 -13.54 -1.64 33.89
CA TYR A 113 -13.81 -0.51 34.77
C TYR A 113 -14.86 0.44 34.18
N ALA A 114 -15.66 1.04 35.06
CA ALA A 114 -16.66 2.05 34.71
C ALA A 114 -15.99 3.31 34.11
N PRO A 115 -16.72 4.07 33.26
CA PRO A 115 -16.21 5.32 32.70
C PRO A 115 -15.99 6.38 33.79
N ALA A 116 -14.98 7.23 33.59
CA ALA A 116 -14.55 8.22 34.58
C ALA A 116 -15.43 9.49 34.58
N ARG A 117 -15.83 9.97 33.39
CA ARG A 117 -16.64 11.17 33.20
C ARG A 117 -17.81 10.96 32.25
N GLY A 118 -17.65 10.14 31.23
CA GLY A 118 -18.65 9.83 30.23
C GLY A 118 -19.73 8.86 30.74
N ARG A 119 -20.77 8.69 29.92
CA ARG A 119 -21.78 7.64 30.11
C ARG A 119 -21.26 6.29 29.61
N PHE A 120 -20.47 6.34 28.54
CA PHE A 120 -19.90 5.19 27.86
C PHE A 120 -18.39 5.33 27.72
N LYS A 121 -17.69 4.22 27.92
CA LYS A 121 -16.29 4.06 27.58
C LYS A 121 -16.19 3.56 26.13
N VAL A 122 -15.68 4.42 25.25
CA VAL A 122 -15.66 4.20 23.81
C VAL A 122 -14.25 3.84 23.37
N TYR A 123 -14.12 2.72 22.68
CA TYR A 123 -12.86 2.26 22.07
C TYR A 123 -12.94 2.46 20.57
N LEU A 124 -12.18 3.43 20.05
CA LEU A 124 -12.05 3.69 18.63
C LEU A 124 -10.78 3.03 18.11
N VAL A 125 -10.93 1.93 17.35
CA VAL A 125 -9.82 1.23 16.72
C VAL A 125 -9.78 1.59 15.23
N ASP A 126 -8.81 2.40 14.83
CA ASP A 126 -8.59 2.76 13.43
C ASP A 126 -7.69 1.74 12.72
N GLU A 127 -7.93 1.56 11.41
CA GLU A 127 -7.33 0.52 10.57
C GLU A 127 -7.27 -0.87 11.23
N VAL A 128 -8.38 -1.30 11.85
CA VAL A 128 -8.45 -2.52 12.69
C VAL A 128 -7.90 -3.78 12.00
N HIS A 129 -7.93 -3.86 10.67
CA HIS A 129 -7.37 -4.96 9.89
C HIS A 129 -5.84 -5.13 10.02
N MET A 130 -5.14 -4.14 10.57
CA MET A 130 -3.71 -4.18 10.87
C MET A 130 -3.38 -4.91 12.18
N LEU A 131 -4.39 -5.20 13.02
CA LEU A 131 -4.18 -5.96 14.25
C LEU A 131 -3.68 -7.38 13.95
N SER A 132 -2.79 -7.87 14.80
CA SER A 132 -2.31 -9.25 14.72
C SER A 132 -3.44 -10.25 15.02
N LYS A 133 -3.37 -11.46 14.44
CA LYS A 133 -4.35 -12.53 14.69
C LYS A 133 -4.58 -12.82 16.18
N PRO A 134 -3.54 -12.88 17.05
CA PRO A 134 -3.77 -13.13 18.46
C PRO A 134 -4.43 -11.93 19.17
N ALA A 135 -4.19 -10.68 18.73
CA ALA A 135 -4.88 -9.50 19.25
C ALA A 135 -6.39 -9.54 18.93
N PHE A 136 -6.76 -9.98 17.72
CA PHE A 136 -8.16 -10.23 17.38
C PHE A 136 -8.81 -11.27 18.29
N ASN A 137 -8.13 -12.39 18.52
CA ASN A 137 -8.66 -13.46 19.36
C ASN A 137 -8.84 -13.00 20.83
N ALA A 138 -7.98 -12.10 21.32
CA ALA A 138 -8.15 -11.50 22.63
C ALA A 138 -9.42 -10.63 22.69
N LEU A 139 -9.68 -9.84 21.64
CA LEU A 139 -10.88 -8.98 21.55
C LEU A 139 -12.19 -9.77 21.43
N LEU A 140 -12.18 -10.99 20.88
CA LEU A 140 -13.40 -11.75 20.64
C LEU A 140 -14.22 -11.99 21.91
N LYS A 141 -13.56 -12.30 23.04
CA LYS A 141 -14.26 -12.54 24.32
C LYS A 141 -15.01 -11.29 24.78
N THR A 142 -14.38 -10.12 24.67
CA THR A 142 -14.97 -8.83 25.08
C THR A 142 -15.99 -8.33 24.07
N LEU A 143 -15.86 -8.68 22.79
CA LEU A 143 -16.87 -8.38 21.77
C LEU A 143 -18.11 -9.26 21.88
N GLU A 144 -17.99 -10.48 22.40
CA GLU A 144 -19.11 -11.39 22.65
C GLU A 144 -19.95 -10.96 23.85
N GLU A 145 -19.29 -10.67 24.97
CA GLU A 145 -19.94 -10.29 26.23
C GLU A 145 -19.39 -8.95 26.73
N PRO A 146 -19.66 -7.83 26.02
CA PRO A 146 -19.16 -6.52 26.42
C PRO A 146 -19.91 -6.01 27.65
N PRO A 147 -19.20 -5.32 28.58
CA PRO A 147 -19.87 -4.58 29.64
C PRO A 147 -20.85 -3.54 29.06
N PRO A 148 -21.98 -3.25 29.73
CA PRO A 148 -23.04 -2.38 29.18
C PRO A 148 -22.57 -0.94 28.91
N HIS A 149 -21.57 -0.47 29.64
CA HIS A 149 -20.97 0.86 29.49
C HIS A 149 -19.88 0.91 28.40
N VAL A 150 -19.52 -0.20 27.77
CA VAL A 150 -18.45 -0.26 26.76
C VAL A 150 -19.03 -0.24 25.35
N LYS A 151 -18.45 0.57 24.47
CA LYS A 151 -18.80 0.63 23.05
C LYS A 151 -17.54 0.55 22.18
N PHE A 152 -17.55 -0.35 21.20
CA PHE A 152 -16.46 -0.51 20.22
C PHE A 152 -16.82 0.16 18.90
N LEU A 153 -15.95 1.05 18.43
CA LEU A 153 -16.02 1.69 17.12
C LEU A 153 -14.80 1.26 16.31
N LEU A 154 -15.00 0.36 15.37
CA LEU A 154 -13.95 -0.19 14.52
C LEU A 154 -13.98 0.51 13.16
N ALA A 155 -12.84 0.93 12.64
CA ALA A 155 -12.71 1.48 11.29
C ALA A 155 -11.69 0.68 10.49
N THR A 156 -12.01 0.36 9.23
CA THR A 156 -11.08 -0.33 8.33
C THR A 156 -11.24 0.14 6.89
N THR A 157 -10.12 0.21 6.18
CA THR A 157 -10.09 0.31 4.71
C THR A 157 -10.35 -1.02 4.01
N ASP A 158 -10.01 -2.14 4.63
CA ASP A 158 -10.13 -3.48 4.06
C ASP A 158 -10.93 -4.41 5.00
N PRO A 159 -12.23 -4.61 4.73
CA PRO A 159 -13.06 -5.50 5.54
C PRO A 159 -12.83 -6.99 5.25
N GLN A 160 -12.15 -7.35 4.15
CA GLN A 160 -11.94 -8.76 3.78
C GLN A 160 -10.84 -9.42 4.62
N LYS A 161 -9.90 -8.63 5.11
CA LYS A 161 -8.85 -9.08 6.04
C LYS A 161 -9.37 -9.36 7.46
N LEU A 162 -10.59 -8.92 7.79
CA LEU A 162 -11.17 -9.16 9.11
C LEU A 162 -11.72 -10.58 9.23
N PRO A 163 -11.46 -11.27 10.36
CA PRO A 163 -12.10 -12.55 10.63
C PRO A 163 -13.64 -12.44 10.61
N VAL A 164 -14.30 -13.42 10.02
CA VAL A 164 -15.78 -13.49 9.95
C VAL A 164 -16.42 -13.45 11.34
N THR A 165 -15.72 -13.97 12.35
CA THR A 165 -16.13 -13.93 13.76
C THR A 165 -16.29 -12.51 14.31
N VAL A 166 -15.47 -11.56 13.87
CA VAL A 166 -15.62 -10.14 14.24
C VAL A 166 -16.76 -9.50 13.45
N LEU A 167 -16.81 -9.77 12.14
CA LEU A 167 -17.85 -9.22 11.26
C LEU A 167 -19.26 -9.58 11.71
N SER A 168 -19.48 -10.82 12.19
CA SER A 168 -20.80 -11.27 12.65
C SER A 168 -21.27 -10.62 13.95
N ARG A 169 -20.34 -10.03 14.72
CA ARG A 169 -20.60 -9.39 16.03
C ARG A 169 -20.62 -7.87 15.94
N CYS A 170 -20.47 -7.30 14.74
CA CYS A 170 -20.45 -5.85 14.54
C CYS A 170 -21.60 -5.41 13.62
N LEU A 171 -22.19 -4.26 13.92
CA LEU A 171 -23.07 -3.60 12.97
C LEU A 171 -22.20 -2.90 11.90
N LYS A 172 -22.24 -3.41 10.67
CA LYS A 172 -21.42 -2.92 9.56
C LYS A 172 -22.06 -1.75 8.83
N PHE A 173 -21.30 -0.65 8.72
CA PHE A 173 -21.62 0.51 7.90
C PHE A 173 -20.58 0.71 6.80
N ASN A 174 -21.04 0.69 5.55
CA ASN A 174 -20.18 0.95 4.40
C ASN A 174 -20.29 2.41 3.97
N LEU A 175 -19.19 3.16 4.10
CA LEU A 175 -19.07 4.53 3.62
C LEU A 175 -18.71 4.51 2.14
N LYS A 176 -19.48 5.25 1.34
CA LYS A 176 -19.29 5.33 -0.11
C LYS A 176 -18.16 6.29 -0.46
N ARG A 177 -17.53 6.08 -1.61
CA ARG A 177 -16.67 7.11 -2.22
C ARG A 177 -17.52 8.34 -2.52
N LEU A 178 -16.97 9.54 -2.30
CA LEU A 178 -17.66 10.78 -2.60
C LEU A 178 -17.62 11.06 -4.10
N LEU A 179 -18.69 11.66 -4.62
CA LEU A 179 -18.72 12.09 -6.01
C LEU A 179 -17.83 13.34 -6.19
N PRO A 180 -17.20 13.53 -7.37
CA PRO A 180 -16.40 14.72 -7.64
C PRO A 180 -17.17 16.02 -7.39
N GLU A 181 -18.45 16.07 -7.74
CA GLU A 181 -19.33 17.23 -7.51
C GLU A 181 -19.50 17.55 -6.01
N GLN A 182 -19.61 16.52 -5.17
CA GLN A 182 -19.73 16.68 -3.71
C GLN A 182 -18.43 17.22 -3.12
N ILE A 183 -17.28 16.73 -3.59
CA ILE A 183 -15.96 17.22 -3.17
C ILE A 183 -15.76 18.66 -3.63
N ALA A 184 -16.07 18.96 -4.89
CA ALA A 184 -15.98 20.30 -5.46
C ALA A 184 -16.87 21.30 -4.72
N GLY A 185 -18.12 20.92 -4.43
CA GLY A 185 -19.05 21.73 -3.63
C GLY A 185 -18.49 22.07 -2.24
N GLN A 186 -17.90 21.07 -1.57
CA GLN A 186 -17.26 21.29 -0.26
C GLN A 186 -16.02 22.18 -0.35
N MET A 187 -15.19 22.01 -1.39
CA MET A 187 -14.02 22.87 -1.62
C MET A 187 -14.43 24.33 -1.85
N ARG A 188 -15.47 24.58 -2.66
CA ARG A 188 -16.01 25.94 -2.87
C ARG A 188 -16.48 26.57 -1.55
N HIS A 189 -17.18 25.80 -0.71
CA HIS A 189 -17.63 26.28 0.60
C HIS A 189 -16.46 26.68 1.50
N ILE A 190 -15.41 25.85 1.56
CA ILE A 190 -14.22 26.10 2.38
C ILE A 190 -13.43 27.30 1.85
N LEU A 191 -13.20 27.39 0.54
CA LEU A 191 -12.49 28.51 -0.07
C LEU A 191 -13.23 29.84 0.14
N GLY A 192 -14.56 29.84 0.03
CA GLY A 192 -15.38 31.01 0.35
C GLY A 192 -15.27 31.45 1.81
N ALA A 193 -15.22 30.49 2.74
CA ALA A 193 -15.08 30.78 4.17
C ALA A 193 -13.67 31.24 4.58
N GLU A 194 -12.62 30.74 3.91
CA GLU A 194 -11.23 31.18 4.10
C GLU A 194 -10.89 32.46 3.30
N ASN A 195 -11.82 32.92 2.45
CA ASN A 195 -11.66 34.09 1.57
C ASN A 195 -10.46 33.97 0.61
N ILE A 196 -10.29 32.80 0.01
CA ILE A 196 -9.20 32.50 -0.94
C ILE A 196 -9.75 32.61 -2.37
N PRO A 197 -9.12 33.41 -3.26
CA PRO A 197 -9.57 33.52 -4.65
C PRO A 197 -9.25 32.23 -5.43
N TYR A 198 -10.21 31.77 -6.23
CA TYR A 198 -10.11 30.51 -6.97
C TYR A 198 -10.74 30.57 -8.37
N GLU A 199 -10.23 29.71 -9.27
CA GLU A 199 -10.82 29.40 -10.57
C GLU A 199 -11.61 28.08 -10.50
N ASP A 200 -12.80 28.02 -11.12
CA ASP A 200 -13.67 26.83 -11.02
C ASP A 200 -13.04 25.59 -11.69
N GLY A 201 -12.29 25.79 -12.78
CA GLY A 201 -11.54 24.72 -13.44
C GLY A 201 -10.53 24.03 -12.52
N ALA A 202 -9.88 24.79 -11.63
CA ALA A 202 -8.92 24.25 -10.67
C ALA A 202 -9.58 23.32 -9.64
N ILE A 203 -10.80 23.65 -9.20
CA ILE A 203 -11.57 22.82 -8.27
C ILE A 203 -11.98 21.50 -8.91
N GLY A 204 -12.38 21.53 -10.19
CA GLY A 204 -12.72 20.31 -10.94
C GLY A 204 -11.54 19.34 -11.04
N GLU A 205 -10.34 19.85 -11.30
CA GLU A 205 -9.10 19.06 -11.32
C GLU A 205 -8.78 18.46 -9.95
N LEU A 206 -8.83 19.27 -8.88
CA LEU A 206 -8.58 18.80 -7.51
C LEU A 206 -9.60 17.75 -7.05
N ALA A 207 -10.88 17.94 -7.40
CA ALA A 207 -11.94 17.00 -7.04
C ALA A 207 -11.77 15.64 -7.73
N ARG A 208 -11.29 15.62 -8.98
CA ARG A 208 -10.90 14.38 -9.68
C ARG A 208 -9.65 13.75 -9.07
N GLY A 209 -8.62 14.54 -8.80
CA GLY A 209 -7.37 14.07 -8.16
C GLY A 209 -7.58 13.51 -6.74
N ALA A 210 -8.67 13.89 -6.07
CA ALA A 210 -9.02 13.41 -4.74
C ALA A 210 -9.51 11.93 -4.70
N ASP A 211 -9.83 11.31 -5.84
CA ASP A 211 -10.31 9.92 -5.97
C ASP A 211 -11.42 9.52 -4.95
N GLY A 212 -12.37 10.43 -4.72
CA GLY A 212 -13.50 10.18 -3.81
C GLY A 212 -13.17 10.30 -2.31
N SER A 213 -11.97 10.78 -1.96
CA SER A 213 -11.51 11.05 -0.60
C SER A 213 -11.49 12.55 -0.30
N LEU A 214 -12.36 13.01 0.60
CA LEU A 214 -12.38 14.44 0.98
C LEU A 214 -11.09 14.84 1.72
N ARG A 215 -10.52 13.95 2.53
CA ARG A 215 -9.26 14.24 3.25
C ARG A 215 -8.11 14.48 2.28
N ASP A 216 -7.99 13.64 1.26
CA ASP A 216 -6.91 13.76 0.28
C ASP A 216 -7.16 14.98 -0.62
N GLY A 217 -8.42 15.21 -1.03
CA GLY A 217 -8.81 16.43 -1.74
C GLY A 217 -8.47 17.72 -0.99
N LEU A 218 -8.77 17.82 0.31
CA LEU A 218 -8.39 19.00 1.11
C LEU A 218 -6.87 19.12 1.29
N SER A 219 -6.15 18.00 1.32
CA SER A 219 -4.68 18.02 1.38
C SER A 219 -4.07 18.52 0.07
N LEU A 220 -4.64 18.11 -1.07
CA LEU A 220 -4.28 18.63 -2.40
C LEU A 220 -4.63 20.12 -2.52
N LEU A 221 -5.77 20.53 -1.98
CA LEU A 221 -6.17 21.94 -1.95
C LEU A 221 -5.18 22.81 -1.16
N ASP A 222 -4.77 22.36 0.04
CA ASP A 222 -3.73 23.03 0.83
C ASP A 222 -2.40 23.15 0.06
N GLN A 223 -1.99 22.07 -0.61
CA GLN A 223 -0.77 22.07 -1.43
C GLN A 223 -0.88 23.05 -2.60
N ALA A 224 -2.03 23.09 -3.27
CA ALA A 224 -2.27 23.99 -4.39
C ALA A 224 -2.29 25.47 -3.95
N ILE A 225 -2.87 25.77 -2.78
CA ILE A 225 -2.84 27.12 -2.20
C ILE A 225 -1.40 27.54 -1.87
N ALA A 226 -0.60 26.62 -1.31
CA ALA A 226 0.79 26.89 -0.99
C ALA A 226 1.65 27.10 -2.26
N TYR A 227 1.39 26.32 -3.31
CA TYR A 227 2.08 26.43 -4.59
C TYR A 227 1.72 27.72 -5.33
N GLY A 228 0.42 28.05 -5.42
CA GLY A 228 -0.11 29.26 -6.10
C GLY A 228 -0.01 30.56 -5.30
N GLY A 229 0.79 30.59 -4.22
CA GLY A 229 1.05 31.79 -3.43
C GLY A 229 -0.20 32.41 -2.77
N GLY A 230 -1.19 31.58 -2.40
CA GLY A 230 -2.45 32.05 -1.82
C GLY A 230 -3.58 32.28 -2.82
N THR A 231 -3.39 31.95 -4.09
CA THR A 231 -4.45 31.95 -5.11
C THR A 231 -4.55 30.59 -5.79
N LEU A 232 -5.75 30.15 -6.15
CA LEU A 232 -5.96 28.85 -6.76
C LEU A 232 -6.25 28.98 -8.27
N ARG A 233 -5.24 28.74 -9.10
CA ARG A 233 -5.33 28.78 -10.58
C ARG A 233 -5.30 27.38 -11.19
N ALA A 234 -5.97 27.20 -12.32
CA ALA A 234 -6.07 25.92 -13.00
C ALA A 234 -4.72 25.46 -13.60
N ASP A 235 -3.86 26.39 -14.03
CA ASP A 235 -2.51 26.06 -14.54
C ASP A 235 -1.60 25.56 -13.42
N ASP A 236 -1.62 26.22 -12.26
CA ASP A 236 -0.83 25.86 -11.08
C ASP A 236 -1.21 24.48 -10.53
N VAL A 237 -2.52 24.19 -10.46
CA VAL A 237 -3.01 22.87 -10.05
C VAL A 237 -2.59 21.77 -11.02
N ARG A 238 -2.66 22.02 -12.34
CA ARG A 238 -2.21 21.04 -13.35
C ARG A 238 -0.72 20.75 -13.24
N ALA A 239 0.09 21.80 -13.10
CA ALA A 239 1.53 21.67 -12.88
C ALA A 239 1.84 20.88 -11.58
N MET A 240 1.09 21.14 -10.50
CA MET A 240 1.25 20.44 -9.23
C MET A 240 0.85 18.96 -9.29
N LEU A 241 -0.30 18.65 -9.89
CA LEU A 241 -0.79 17.28 -10.01
C LEU A 241 0.01 16.46 -11.04
N GLY A 242 0.88 17.11 -11.82
CA GLY A 242 1.52 16.49 -12.98
C GLY A 242 0.51 16.02 -14.01
N SER A 243 -0.72 16.58 -13.97
CA SER A 243 -1.76 16.25 -14.91
C SER A 243 -1.48 17.00 -16.21
N VAL A 244 -1.54 16.25 -17.29
CA VAL A 244 -1.23 16.76 -18.60
C VAL A 244 -2.36 17.68 -19.05
N ALA A 245 -2.01 18.86 -19.58
CA ALA A 245 -3.01 19.75 -20.16
C ALA A 245 -3.81 19.01 -21.23
N ARG A 246 -5.15 19.13 -21.22
CA ARG A 246 -6.07 18.50 -22.19
C ARG A 246 -5.59 18.65 -23.65
N GLY A 247 -4.93 19.75 -23.98
CA GLY A 247 -4.33 19.98 -25.31
C GLY A 247 -3.22 19.02 -25.72
N GLN A 248 -2.43 18.48 -24.78
CA GLN A 248 -1.37 17.51 -25.11
C GLN A 248 -1.95 16.10 -25.35
N VAL A 249 -3.03 15.71 -24.67
CA VAL A 249 -3.77 14.46 -24.97
C VAL A 249 -4.41 14.55 -26.35
N LEU A 250 -5.00 15.69 -26.69
CA LEU A 250 -5.52 15.94 -28.04
C LEU A 250 -4.40 15.90 -29.09
N GLY A 251 -3.22 16.47 -28.81
CA GLY A 251 -2.05 16.39 -29.68
C GLY A 251 -1.58 14.95 -29.96
N LEU A 252 -1.58 14.08 -28.94
CA LEU A 252 -1.31 12.65 -29.11
C LEU A 252 -2.36 11.97 -30.00
N LEU A 253 -3.65 12.26 -29.76
CA LEU A 253 -4.74 11.71 -30.56
C LEU A 253 -4.69 12.19 -32.02
N ASP A 254 -4.33 13.45 -32.25
CA ASP A 254 -4.14 14.01 -33.59
C ASP A 254 -3.00 13.31 -34.35
N ALA A 255 -1.88 13.06 -33.68
CA ALA A 255 -0.75 12.32 -34.25
C ALA A 255 -1.12 10.86 -34.56
N LEU A 256 -1.85 10.20 -33.65
CA LEU A 256 -2.36 8.84 -33.85
C LEU A 256 -3.37 8.76 -35.01
N ALA A 257 -4.31 9.72 -35.09
CA ALA A 257 -5.27 9.80 -36.17
C ALA A 257 -4.58 10.01 -37.54
N ALA A 258 -3.52 10.83 -37.58
CA ALA A 258 -2.70 11.07 -38.76
C ALA A 258 -1.77 9.89 -39.12
N GLY A 259 -1.50 8.97 -38.19
CA GLY A 259 -0.50 7.92 -38.37
C GLY A 259 0.94 8.44 -38.39
N ASP A 260 1.20 9.63 -37.86
CA ASP A 260 2.53 10.25 -37.87
C ASP A 260 3.32 9.86 -36.61
N GLY A 261 4.23 8.88 -36.77
CA GLY A 261 5.10 8.44 -35.68
C GLY A 261 6.14 9.47 -35.23
N ALA A 262 6.57 10.38 -36.10
CA ALA A 262 7.54 11.42 -35.75
C ALA A 262 6.88 12.50 -34.89
N GLN A 263 5.68 12.94 -35.28
CA GLN A 263 4.87 13.84 -34.47
C GLN A 263 4.49 13.20 -33.13
N LEU A 264 4.10 11.92 -33.12
CA LEU A 264 3.75 11.19 -31.91
C LEU A 264 4.91 11.15 -30.90
N LEU A 265 6.14 10.86 -31.36
CA LEU A 265 7.31 10.86 -30.46
C LEU A 265 7.67 12.27 -29.98
N ALA A 266 7.50 13.30 -30.81
CA ALA A 266 7.71 14.69 -30.38
C ALA A 266 6.69 15.14 -29.32
N GLU A 267 5.44 14.70 -29.44
CA GLU A 267 4.40 14.87 -28.40
C GLU A 267 4.79 14.15 -27.10
N CYS A 268 5.24 12.89 -27.19
CA CYS A 268 5.72 12.13 -26.03
C CYS A 268 6.91 12.81 -25.33
N GLU A 269 7.86 13.36 -26.09
CA GLU A 269 9.01 14.08 -25.54
C GLU A 269 8.60 15.37 -24.84
N ARG A 270 7.65 16.11 -25.43
CA ARG A 270 7.11 17.33 -24.82
C ARG A 270 6.39 17.01 -23.50
N ILE A 271 5.57 15.97 -23.49
CA ILE A 271 4.90 15.48 -22.28
C ILE A 271 5.96 15.11 -21.23
N ALA A 272 6.97 14.32 -21.60
CA ALA A 272 8.04 13.91 -20.69
C ALA A 272 8.84 15.08 -20.10
N SER A 273 8.97 16.20 -20.82
CA SER A 273 9.69 17.39 -20.34
C SER A 273 9.08 18.04 -19.09
N PHE A 274 7.78 17.80 -18.84
CA PHE A 274 7.06 18.31 -17.67
C PHE A 274 7.01 17.31 -16.50
N SER A 275 7.72 16.18 -16.59
CA SER A 275 7.70 15.08 -15.59
C SER A 275 6.28 14.64 -15.14
N PRO A 276 5.38 14.28 -16.06
CA PRO A 276 4.01 13.92 -15.74
C PRO A 276 3.90 12.51 -15.15
N ASP A 277 2.78 12.25 -14.47
CA ASP A 277 2.37 10.87 -14.19
C ASP A 277 1.90 10.22 -15.49
N PHE A 278 2.79 9.46 -16.15
CA PHE A 278 2.45 8.70 -17.37
C PHE A 278 1.26 7.76 -17.19
N GLY A 279 1.00 7.31 -15.96
CA GLY A 279 -0.20 6.57 -15.63
C GLY A 279 -1.45 7.43 -15.81
N GLY A 280 -1.47 8.60 -15.18
CA GLY A 280 -2.50 9.62 -15.36
C GLY A 280 -2.70 10.02 -16.83
N VAL A 281 -1.63 10.17 -17.61
CA VAL A 281 -1.75 10.48 -19.06
C VAL A 281 -2.50 9.38 -19.82
N LEU A 282 -2.22 8.11 -19.52
CA LEU A 282 -2.94 6.98 -20.11
C LEU A 282 -4.40 6.93 -19.66
N ASP A 283 -4.68 7.28 -18.40
CA ASP A 283 -6.03 7.36 -17.86
C ASP A 283 -6.83 8.51 -18.53
N ASP A 284 -6.21 9.67 -18.75
CA ASP A 284 -6.80 10.82 -19.47
C ASP A 284 -7.02 10.51 -20.95
N LEU A 285 -6.08 9.80 -21.58
CA LEU A 285 -6.22 9.32 -22.95
C LEU A 285 -7.39 8.33 -23.07
N ALA A 286 -7.49 7.36 -22.16
CA ALA A 286 -8.60 6.41 -22.12
C ALA A 286 -9.95 7.11 -21.90
N ALA A 287 -10.01 8.09 -20.99
CA ALA A 287 -11.21 8.88 -20.75
C ALA A 287 -11.63 9.70 -21.98
N THR A 288 -10.66 10.27 -22.71
CA THR A 288 -10.92 11.04 -23.94
C THR A 288 -11.40 10.15 -25.08
N LEU A 289 -10.76 8.98 -25.27
CA LEU A 289 -11.19 7.97 -26.24
C LEU A 289 -12.62 7.45 -25.94
N HIS A 290 -12.95 7.24 -24.67
CA HIS A 290 -14.31 6.87 -24.26
C HIS A 290 -15.34 7.95 -24.66
N ARG A 291 -15.03 9.23 -24.43
CA ARG A 291 -15.89 10.35 -24.86
C ARG A 291 -16.05 10.38 -26.39
N LEU A 292 -14.97 10.19 -27.12
CA LEU A 292 -14.97 10.13 -28.58
C LEU A 292 -15.86 8.98 -29.07
N GLN A 293 -15.79 7.81 -28.45
CA GLN A 293 -16.68 6.68 -28.77
C GLN A 293 -18.16 6.99 -28.52
N LEU A 294 -18.48 7.69 -27.43
CA LEU A 294 -19.84 8.11 -27.14
C LEU A 294 -20.38 9.05 -28.22
N ILE A 295 -19.56 10.00 -28.69
CA ILE A 295 -19.92 10.90 -29.80
C ILE A 295 -20.18 10.12 -31.09
N GLN A 296 -19.38 9.09 -31.39
CA GLN A 296 -19.51 8.30 -32.62
C GLN A 296 -20.72 7.34 -32.60
N LEU A 297 -20.98 6.66 -31.48
CA LEU A 297 -21.97 5.58 -31.42
C LEU A 297 -23.32 5.99 -30.81
N VAL A 298 -23.36 7.01 -29.95
CA VAL A 298 -24.58 7.41 -29.25
C VAL A 298 -25.16 8.65 -29.93
N THR A 299 -26.24 8.45 -30.70
CA THR A 299 -26.92 9.53 -31.38
C THR A 299 -27.50 10.55 -30.39
N GLY A 300 -27.13 11.83 -30.56
CA GLY A 300 -27.62 12.92 -29.72
C GLY A 300 -26.92 13.10 -28.38
N TYR A 301 -25.76 12.44 -28.16
CA TYR A 301 -24.94 12.70 -26.97
C TYR A 301 -24.47 14.16 -26.95
N ARG A 302 -24.81 14.87 -25.86
CA ARG A 302 -24.26 16.18 -25.52
C ARG A 302 -23.61 16.06 -24.16
N HIS A 303 -22.36 16.50 -24.04
CA HIS A 303 -21.67 16.46 -22.76
C HIS A 303 -22.27 17.52 -21.83
N GLU A 304 -22.97 17.09 -20.79
CA GLU A 304 -23.43 17.99 -19.73
C GLU A 304 -22.21 18.43 -18.89
N GLY A 305 -21.75 19.67 -19.11
CA GLY A 305 -20.75 20.31 -18.24
C GLY A 305 -19.35 20.58 -18.82
N GLY A 306 -19.14 20.48 -20.14
CA GLY A 306 -17.87 20.88 -20.78
C GLY A 306 -17.89 22.32 -21.29
N GLU A 307 -16.79 23.05 -21.09
CA GLU A 307 -16.51 24.30 -21.80
C GLU A 307 -16.63 24.07 -23.32
N ALA A 308 -17.42 24.92 -23.99
CA ALA A 308 -17.85 24.76 -25.38
C ALA A 308 -16.70 24.60 -26.41
N ASP A 309 -15.49 25.03 -26.08
CA ASP A 309 -14.33 25.03 -26.99
C ASP A 309 -13.69 23.63 -27.17
N GLY A 310 -13.85 22.74 -26.18
CA GLY A 310 -13.25 21.40 -26.21
C GLY A 310 -14.06 20.34 -26.97
N ASP A 311 -15.35 20.57 -27.16
CA ASP A 311 -16.24 19.61 -27.81
C ASP A 311 -16.11 19.68 -29.36
N ASP A 312 -15.75 20.83 -29.92
CA ASP A 312 -15.51 21.00 -31.37
C ASP A 312 -14.25 20.25 -31.85
N ALA A 313 -13.16 20.31 -31.08
CA ALA A 313 -11.93 19.55 -31.38
C ALA A 313 -12.14 18.03 -31.27
N LEU A 314 -12.91 17.59 -30.26
CA LEU A 314 -13.28 16.19 -30.07
C LEU A 314 -14.22 15.69 -31.18
N GLY A 315 -15.16 16.52 -31.64
CA GLY A 315 -16.01 16.22 -32.79
C GLY A 315 -15.19 16.02 -34.08
N THR A 316 -14.21 16.88 -34.32
CA THR A 316 -13.30 16.77 -35.48
C THR A 316 -12.49 15.46 -35.44
N LEU A 317 -12.01 15.05 -34.26
CA LEU A 317 -11.33 13.77 -34.08
C LEU A 317 -12.27 12.58 -34.26
N ALA A 318 -13.51 12.69 -33.79
CA ALA A 318 -14.53 11.64 -33.96
C ALA A 318 -14.87 11.37 -35.43
N GLU A 319 -14.78 12.37 -36.31
CA GLU A 319 -14.95 12.18 -37.76
C GLU A 319 -13.73 11.56 -38.44
N ARG A 320 -12.51 11.82 -37.93
CA ARG A 320 -11.25 11.37 -38.53
C ARG A 320 -10.83 9.95 -38.14
N MET A 321 -11.29 9.46 -37.00
CA MET A 321 -10.89 8.14 -36.47
C MET A 321 -11.99 7.10 -36.70
N ALA A 322 -11.62 5.89 -37.11
CA ALA A 322 -12.57 4.79 -37.22
C ALA A 322 -13.04 4.34 -35.81
N PRO A 323 -14.31 3.99 -35.61
CA PRO A 323 -14.80 3.50 -34.31
C PRO A 323 -14.03 2.27 -33.80
N GLU A 324 -13.53 1.42 -34.69
CA GLU A 324 -12.73 0.25 -34.37
C GLU A 324 -11.33 0.63 -33.86
N ASP A 325 -10.71 1.65 -34.45
CA ASP A 325 -9.42 2.22 -34.01
C ASP A 325 -9.55 2.77 -32.58
N VAL A 326 -10.63 3.49 -32.30
CA VAL A 326 -10.90 4.09 -30.98
C VAL A 326 -11.06 3.02 -29.90
N GLN A 327 -11.79 1.93 -30.19
CA GLN A 327 -11.92 0.79 -29.28
C GLN A 327 -10.57 0.12 -29.00
N LEU A 328 -9.76 -0.08 -30.03
CA LEU A 328 -8.43 -0.68 -29.88
C LEU A 328 -7.51 0.22 -29.07
N TYR A 329 -7.49 1.53 -29.35
CA TYR A 329 -6.66 2.48 -28.61
C TYR A 329 -7.07 2.57 -27.15
N TYR A 330 -8.38 2.51 -26.85
CA TYR A 330 -8.88 2.45 -25.48
C TYR A 330 -8.37 1.20 -24.75
N GLN A 331 -8.40 0.04 -25.41
CA GLN A 331 -7.86 -1.21 -24.86
C GLN A 331 -6.35 -1.13 -24.63
N ILE A 332 -5.60 -0.55 -25.56
CA ILE A 332 -4.14 -0.39 -25.43
C ILE A 332 -3.81 0.60 -24.31
N ALA A 333 -4.58 1.68 -24.12
CA ALA A 333 -4.36 2.66 -23.06
C ALA A 333 -4.56 2.01 -21.68
N THR A 334 -5.68 1.30 -21.49
CA THR A 334 -6.00 0.60 -20.23
C THR A 334 -5.05 -0.55 -19.93
N THR A 335 -4.62 -1.31 -20.95
CA THR A 335 -3.62 -2.38 -20.78
C THR A 335 -2.23 -1.79 -20.51
N GLY A 336 -1.85 -0.74 -21.24
CA GLY A 336 -0.59 -0.01 -21.04
C GLY A 336 -0.47 0.56 -19.63
N ARG A 337 -1.57 1.05 -19.05
CA ARG A 337 -1.62 1.53 -17.66
C ARG A 337 -1.22 0.45 -16.65
N ARG A 338 -1.69 -0.78 -16.88
CA ARG A 338 -1.36 -1.95 -16.05
C ARG A 338 0.07 -2.42 -16.29
N ASP A 339 0.53 -2.42 -17.54
CA ASP A 339 1.89 -2.82 -17.92
C ASP A 339 2.95 -1.82 -17.44
N LEU A 340 2.58 -0.57 -17.19
CA LEU A 340 3.49 0.52 -16.81
C LEU A 340 4.34 0.19 -15.58
N ALA A 341 3.77 -0.50 -14.58
CA ALA A 341 4.47 -0.90 -13.36
C ALA A 341 5.50 -2.03 -13.59
N MET A 342 5.40 -2.74 -14.71
CA MET A 342 6.29 -3.83 -15.10
C MET A 342 7.34 -3.40 -16.13
N ALA A 343 7.21 -2.18 -16.66
CA ALA A 343 8.14 -1.65 -17.65
C ALA A 343 9.51 -1.33 -17.01
N PRO A 344 10.62 -1.38 -17.79
CA PRO A 344 11.95 -1.01 -17.29
C PRO A 344 12.02 0.42 -16.77
N ASP A 345 11.22 1.31 -17.38
CA ASP A 345 11.04 2.69 -16.99
C ASP A 345 9.62 3.15 -17.40
N ALA A 346 9.02 4.07 -16.65
CA ALA A 346 7.65 4.54 -16.89
C ALA A 346 7.52 5.24 -18.26
N ARG A 347 8.52 6.01 -18.68
CA ARG A 347 8.53 6.65 -19.99
C ARG A 347 8.59 5.61 -21.10
N ILE A 348 9.44 4.60 -20.96
CA ILE A 348 9.55 3.50 -21.94
C ILE A 348 8.21 2.75 -22.04
N GLY A 349 7.56 2.47 -20.91
CA GLY A 349 6.25 1.82 -20.90
C GLY A 349 5.18 2.65 -21.62
N PHE A 350 5.19 3.97 -21.42
CA PHE A 350 4.29 4.90 -22.09
C PHE A 350 4.55 4.98 -23.60
N GLU A 351 5.81 5.18 -24.02
CA GLU A 351 6.19 5.22 -25.43
C GLU A 351 5.83 3.91 -26.14
N MET A 352 6.02 2.75 -25.48
CA MET A 352 5.59 1.46 -26.02
C MET A 352 4.07 1.34 -26.19
N ALA A 353 3.27 1.92 -25.28
CA ALA A 353 1.82 1.99 -25.45
C ALA A 353 1.44 2.83 -26.67
N MET A 354 2.07 3.98 -26.86
CA MET A 354 1.83 4.86 -28.02
C MET A 354 2.24 4.18 -29.34
N LEU A 355 3.41 3.54 -29.37
CA LEU A 355 3.88 2.79 -30.53
C LEU A 355 2.98 1.60 -30.87
N ARG A 356 2.39 0.93 -29.86
CA ARG A 356 1.38 -0.11 -30.10
C ARG A 356 0.12 0.45 -30.75
N MET A 357 -0.38 1.61 -30.28
CA MET A 357 -1.54 2.25 -30.92
C MET A 357 -1.23 2.65 -32.36
N LEU A 358 -0.03 3.12 -32.65
CA LEU A 358 0.40 3.44 -34.01
C LEU A 358 0.50 2.19 -34.90
N ALA A 359 1.04 1.10 -34.37
CA ALA A 359 1.34 -0.12 -35.15
C ALA A 359 0.13 -1.01 -35.41
N PHE A 360 -0.88 -1.00 -34.53
CA PHE A 360 -2.07 -1.85 -34.66
C PHE A 360 -3.28 -0.99 -35.03
N ARG A 361 -3.67 -1.02 -36.32
CA ARG A 361 -4.90 -0.39 -36.84
C ARG A 361 -5.77 -1.42 -37.56
N PRO A 362 -6.99 -1.74 -37.08
CA PRO A 362 -7.91 -2.65 -37.76
C PRO A 362 -8.37 -2.04 -39.09
N GLY A 363 -7.64 -2.31 -40.17
CA GLY A 363 -7.95 -1.83 -41.52
C GLY A 363 -6.76 -1.86 -42.47
N GLU A 364 -5.53 -1.77 -41.95
CA GLU A 364 -4.29 -1.94 -42.71
C GLU A 364 -3.81 -3.41 -42.79
N ALA A 365 -4.76 -4.36 -42.78
CA ALA A 365 -4.47 -5.73 -43.19
C ALA A 365 -4.31 -5.77 -44.73
N GLY A 366 -3.24 -5.14 -45.23
CA GLY A 366 -3.07 -4.92 -46.67
C GLY A 366 -1.82 -4.18 -47.14
N ALA A 367 -0.70 -4.16 -46.40
CA ALA A 367 0.67 -4.19 -46.94
C ALA A 367 1.69 -3.77 -45.86
N PRO A 368 2.70 -4.59 -45.53
CA PRO A 368 3.97 -4.01 -45.15
C PRO A 368 4.56 -3.39 -46.42
N THR A 369 4.77 -2.08 -46.50
CA THR A 369 5.84 -1.53 -47.35
C THR A 369 7.15 -1.81 -46.62
N PRO A 370 7.98 -2.76 -47.07
CA PRO A 370 9.35 -2.80 -46.62
C PRO A 370 10.04 -1.61 -47.27
N ALA A 371 10.69 -0.79 -46.47
CA ALA A 371 11.73 0.10 -46.95
C ALA A 371 12.64 -0.69 -47.90
N GLU A 372 12.80 -0.12 -49.09
CA GLU A 372 13.65 -0.51 -50.21
C GLU A 372 14.93 -1.25 -49.78
N ARG A 373 14.87 -2.59 -49.75
CA ARG A 373 16.06 -3.45 -49.75
C ARG A 373 16.19 -4.06 -51.13
N ALA A 374 17.21 -3.60 -51.85
CA ALA A 374 17.61 -4.11 -53.16
C ALA A 374 17.67 -5.66 -53.18
N PRO A 375 17.21 -6.32 -54.25
CA PRO A 375 17.11 -7.77 -54.28
C PRO A 375 18.49 -8.40 -54.47
N ARG A 376 18.87 -9.30 -53.55
CA ARG A 376 19.93 -10.29 -53.79
C ARG A 376 19.31 -11.52 -54.47
N PRO A 377 19.92 -12.09 -55.52
CA PRO A 377 19.38 -13.24 -56.21
C PRO A 377 19.60 -14.53 -55.41
N VAL A 378 18.54 -15.33 -55.27
CA VAL A 378 18.57 -16.70 -54.72
C VAL A 378 18.55 -17.68 -55.91
N PRO A 379 19.38 -18.74 -55.95
CA PRO A 379 19.31 -19.76 -56.99
C PRO A 379 18.18 -20.78 -56.74
N ALA A 380 17.64 -21.29 -57.85
CA ALA A 380 16.48 -22.17 -57.98
C ALA A 380 16.63 -23.59 -57.34
N PRO A 381 15.52 -24.32 -57.12
CA PRO A 381 15.47 -25.54 -56.31
C PRO A 381 15.69 -26.83 -57.13
N ARG A 382 16.12 -27.91 -56.45
CA ARG A 382 16.08 -29.30 -56.95
C ARG A 382 15.09 -30.16 -56.15
N PRO A 383 14.46 -31.18 -56.78
CA PRO A 383 13.24 -31.81 -56.27
C PRO A 383 13.50 -33.04 -55.38
N ALA A 384 12.51 -33.34 -54.54
CA ALA A 384 12.43 -34.45 -53.59
C ALA A 384 12.09 -35.81 -54.25
N PRO A 385 12.15 -36.91 -53.47
CA PRO A 385 11.21 -38.02 -53.64
C PRO A 385 10.38 -38.36 -52.38
N ALA A 386 9.34 -39.16 -52.64
CA ALA A 386 8.05 -39.26 -51.95
C ALA A 386 7.92 -40.27 -50.76
N ALA A 387 6.94 -39.95 -49.89
CA ALA A 387 5.89 -40.81 -49.27
C ALA A 387 6.28 -41.83 -48.15
N PRO A 388 5.31 -42.37 -47.34
CA PRO A 388 3.84 -42.23 -47.39
C PRO A 388 3.11 -41.91 -46.06
N VAL A 389 1.78 -41.78 -46.18
CA VAL A 389 0.75 -41.46 -45.19
C VAL A 389 0.30 -42.71 -44.41
N ALA A 390 0.01 -42.57 -43.10
CA ALA A 390 -0.78 -43.55 -42.33
C ALA A 390 -1.73 -42.87 -41.32
N LEU A 391 -2.88 -43.52 -41.10
CA LEU A 391 -4.13 -43.02 -40.51
C LEU A 391 -4.21 -43.04 -38.96
N VAL A 392 -4.87 -42.00 -38.42
CA VAL A 392 -5.91 -41.92 -37.35
C VAL A 392 -5.97 -42.97 -36.23
N THR A 393 -5.91 -42.51 -34.95
CA THR A 393 -6.98 -42.62 -33.91
C THR A 393 -6.61 -41.88 -32.61
N PRO A 394 -7.58 -41.50 -31.74
CA PRO A 394 -7.45 -40.42 -30.75
C PRO A 394 -7.15 -40.89 -29.32
N ARG A 395 -6.55 -40.00 -28.49
CA ARG A 395 -6.55 -40.10 -27.01
C ARG A 395 -6.54 -38.71 -26.34
N ASN A 396 -7.63 -38.38 -25.64
CA ASN A 396 -7.73 -37.50 -24.46
C ASN A 396 -6.75 -37.99 -23.35
N GLU A 397 -6.28 -37.25 -22.34
CA GLU A 397 -6.70 -36.02 -21.65
C GLU A 397 -5.58 -35.52 -20.69
N SER A 398 -5.55 -34.20 -20.42
CA SER A 398 -5.09 -33.48 -19.19
C SER A 398 -3.57 -33.24 -18.92
N PRO A 399 -3.18 -32.26 -18.05
CA PRO A 399 -3.43 -30.81 -18.15
C PRO A 399 -2.18 -29.94 -17.81
N ALA A 400 -2.37 -28.62 -17.92
CA ALA A 400 -1.41 -27.53 -17.79
C ALA A 400 -0.56 -27.47 -16.50
N VAL A 401 0.71 -27.09 -16.67
CA VAL A 401 1.62 -26.68 -15.59
C VAL A 401 1.63 -25.15 -15.47
N ARG A 402 1.37 -24.68 -14.26
CA ARG A 402 1.26 -23.27 -13.86
C ARG A 402 2.62 -22.78 -13.34
N ALA A 403 3.13 -21.68 -13.89
CA ALA A 403 4.36 -21.02 -13.45
C ALA A 403 4.11 -20.05 -12.28
N ALA A 404 5.07 -19.95 -11.37
CA ALA A 404 5.07 -19.13 -10.16
C ALA A 404 5.70 -17.73 -10.39
N PRO A 405 5.29 -16.68 -9.66
CA PRO A 405 5.93 -15.36 -9.72
C PRO A 405 6.94 -15.09 -8.58
N SER A 406 7.91 -14.23 -8.93
CA SER A 406 9.05 -13.71 -8.16
C SER A 406 8.70 -12.40 -7.42
N HIS A 407 9.33 -12.15 -6.26
CA HIS A 407 9.16 -10.95 -5.43
C HIS A 407 10.42 -10.06 -5.42
N ALA A 408 10.21 -8.73 -5.50
CA ALA A 408 11.18 -7.66 -5.30
C ALA A 408 10.82 -6.80 -4.05
N PRO A 409 11.76 -6.02 -3.47
CA PRO A 409 11.72 -5.53 -2.07
C PRO A 409 11.23 -4.07 -1.91
N PRO A 410 10.72 -3.66 -0.72
CA PRO A 410 10.42 -2.26 -0.45
C PRO A 410 11.46 -1.52 0.42
N ALA A 411 11.49 -0.21 0.19
CA ALA A 411 12.42 0.82 0.65
C ALA A 411 12.12 1.39 2.06
N GLN A 412 13.14 2.04 2.63
CA GLN A 412 13.16 2.75 3.92
C GLN A 412 12.49 4.14 3.85
N PRO A 413 11.99 4.68 4.98
CA PRO A 413 12.00 6.12 5.24
C PRO A 413 12.94 6.55 6.39
N ALA A 414 13.48 7.76 6.21
CA ALA A 414 14.49 8.47 7.00
C ALA A 414 13.89 9.32 8.17
N PRO A 415 14.73 9.98 9.02
CA PRO A 415 14.48 10.25 10.45
C PRO A 415 14.15 11.71 10.82
N THR A 416 13.62 11.94 12.04
CA THR A 416 14.03 13.00 13.04
C THR A 416 13.09 12.98 14.27
N PRO A 417 13.40 13.65 15.41
CA PRO A 417 14.69 14.03 16.01
C PRO A 417 14.84 13.57 17.49
N ALA A 418 16.09 13.51 17.94
CA ALA A 418 16.50 13.18 19.30
C ALA A 418 16.47 14.39 20.27
N ALA A 419 16.21 14.11 21.54
CA ALA A 419 16.67 14.86 22.72
C ALA A 419 16.74 13.89 23.93
N PRO A 420 17.49 14.19 24.99
CA PRO A 420 18.95 14.16 25.07
C PRO A 420 19.45 13.04 26.00
N ALA A 421 20.75 12.72 25.86
CA ALA A 421 21.46 11.70 26.62
C ALA A 421 21.56 11.99 28.14
N PRO A 422 21.66 10.95 28.99
CA PRO A 422 22.42 11.00 30.22
C PRO A 422 23.85 10.49 30.01
N ALA A 423 24.75 11.10 30.77
CA ALA A 423 26.20 11.03 30.67
C ALA A 423 26.81 9.68 31.09
N ALA A 424 28.06 9.54 30.64
CA ALA A 424 29.02 8.47 30.81
C ALA A 424 29.06 7.75 32.17
N ALA A 425 29.20 6.42 32.10
CA ALA A 425 29.79 5.60 33.14
C ALA A 425 31.02 4.86 32.57
N ALA A 426 32.08 4.80 33.38
CA ALA A 426 33.42 4.28 33.10
C ALA A 426 33.45 2.76 32.74
N PRO A 427 34.55 2.27 32.11
CA PRO A 427 34.58 0.94 31.50
C PRO A 427 34.71 -0.17 32.54
N SER A 428 33.73 -1.07 32.58
CA SER A 428 33.81 -2.34 33.31
C SER A 428 34.61 -3.36 32.50
N VAL A 429 35.67 -3.90 33.09
CA VAL A 429 36.51 -4.98 32.57
C VAL A 429 35.62 -6.19 32.22
N GLN A 430 35.45 -6.47 30.93
CA GLN A 430 34.71 -7.64 30.46
C GLN A 430 35.61 -8.89 30.47
N ALA A 431 35.06 -10.03 30.86
CA ALA A 431 35.74 -11.33 30.86
C ALA A 431 36.29 -11.72 29.46
N PRO A 432 37.39 -12.50 29.37
CA PRO A 432 37.98 -12.89 28.09
C PRO A 432 37.00 -13.70 27.24
N VAL A 433 36.99 -13.45 25.92
CA VAL A 433 36.14 -14.16 24.96
C VAL A 433 36.58 -15.63 24.90
N PRO A 434 35.67 -16.61 25.05
CA PRO A 434 36.03 -18.03 24.92
C PRO A 434 36.53 -18.31 23.50
N ALA A 435 37.66 -19.01 23.39
CA ALA A 435 38.23 -19.46 22.12
C ALA A 435 37.83 -20.92 21.84
N ASP A 436 37.63 -21.25 20.56
CA ASP A 436 37.39 -22.62 20.13
C ASP A 436 38.66 -23.49 20.22
N ALA A 437 38.53 -24.79 19.93
CA ALA A 437 39.66 -25.74 19.94
C ALA A 437 40.80 -25.39 18.96
N ARG A 438 40.61 -24.39 18.08
CA ARG A 438 41.58 -23.89 17.11
C ARG A 438 42.18 -22.52 17.51
N GLY A 439 41.86 -22.02 18.72
CA GLY A 439 42.35 -20.74 19.22
C GLY A 439 41.66 -19.52 18.60
N LEU A 440 40.55 -19.71 17.88
CA LEU A 440 39.76 -18.62 17.29
C LEU A 440 38.69 -18.16 18.29
N PRO A 441 38.44 -16.84 18.43
CA PRO A 441 37.40 -16.35 19.32
C PRO A 441 36.02 -16.82 18.83
N HIS A 442 35.16 -17.24 19.77
CA HIS A 442 33.83 -17.74 19.44
C HIS A 442 32.98 -16.66 18.77
N TRP A 443 32.78 -16.77 17.46
CA TRP A 443 32.20 -15.72 16.61
C TRP A 443 30.82 -15.25 17.07
N GLU A 444 29.93 -16.15 17.49
CA GLU A 444 28.59 -15.79 17.98
C GLU A 444 28.65 -14.93 19.24
N SER A 445 29.57 -15.24 20.15
CA SER A 445 29.76 -14.46 21.38
C SER A 445 30.33 -13.07 21.10
N LEU A 446 31.12 -12.93 20.02
CA LEU A 446 31.60 -11.62 19.56
C LEU A 446 30.46 -10.77 18.99
N ILE A 447 29.55 -11.37 18.21
CA ILE A 447 28.39 -10.65 17.66
C ILE A 447 27.51 -10.10 18.78
N GLU A 448 27.23 -10.93 19.79
CA GLU A 448 26.40 -10.55 20.94
C GLU A 448 27.07 -9.46 21.79
N ARG A 449 28.35 -9.64 22.14
CA ARG A 449 29.10 -8.69 22.97
C ARG A 449 29.38 -7.37 22.26
N ALA A 450 29.60 -7.39 20.95
CA ALA A 450 29.81 -6.18 20.15
C ALA A 450 28.49 -5.44 19.84
N GLY A 451 27.33 -6.00 20.22
CA GLY A 451 26.03 -5.37 20.05
C GLY A 451 25.71 -5.06 18.58
N LEU A 452 26.10 -5.95 17.66
CA LEU A 452 25.92 -5.75 16.23
C LEU A 452 24.42 -5.89 15.88
N ARG A 453 23.73 -4.76 15.69
CA ARG A 453 22.30 -4.68 15.34
C ARG A 453 22.11 -4.08 13.94
N GLY A 454 20.92 -4.26 13.37
CA GLY A 454 20.57 -3.75 12.03
C GLY A 454 21.38 -4.42 10.92
N GLY A 455 21.80 -3.64 9.90
CA GLY A 455 22.54 -4.15 8.74
C GLY A 455 23.89 -4.81 9.07
N MET A 456 24.60 -4.31 10.10
CA MET A 456 25.84 -4.93 10.59
C MET A 456 25.57 -6.31 11.24
N GLY A 457 24.47 -6.43 11.99
CA GLY A 457 24.04 -7.70 12.58
C GLY A 457 23.67 -8.73 11.52
N GLN A 458 22.97 -8.30 10.45
CA GLN A 458 22.65 -9.18 9.33
C GLN A 458 23.90 -9.67 8.60
N LEU A 459 24.88 -8.80 8.36
CA LEU A 459 26.16 -9.20 7.76
C LEU A 459 26.92 -10.17 8.67
N ALA A 460 26.99 -9.89 9.98
CA ALA A 460 27.73 -10.72 10.93
C ALA A 460 27.10 -12.11 11.16
N GLN A 461 25.76 -12.20 11.23
CA GLN A 461 25.04 -13.47 11.38
C GLN A 461 25.12 -14.36 10.14
N ASN A 462 25.32 -13.76 8.97
CA ASN A 462 25.52 -14.45 7.69
C ASN A 462 27.02 -14.56 7.30
N ALA A 463 27.91 -14.22 8.22
CA ALA A 463 29.35 -14.41 8.10
C ALA A 463 29.83 -15.53 9.01
N ALA A 464 30.77 -16.33 8.54
CA ALA A 464 31.48 -17.32 9.35
C ALA A 464 32.96 -16.94 9.46
N LEU A 465 33.50 -16.97 10.67
CA LEU A 465 34.95 -16.77 10.88
C LEU A 465 35.71 -18.00 10.38
N ARG A 466 36.56 -17.81 9.38
CA ARG A 466 37.38 -18.87 8.79
C ARG A 466 38.75 -18.94 9.45
N GLU A 467 39.45 -17.82 9.45
CA GLU A 467 40.85 -17.72 9.88
C GLU A 467 41.14 -16.35 10.52
N ARG A 468 42.14 -16.29 11.38
CA ARG A 468 42.69 -15.06 11.95
C ARG A 468 44.17 -14.94 11.57
N ASP A 469 44.49 -13.92 10.78
CA ASP A 469 45.86 -13.58 10.38
C ASP A 469 46.32 -12.33 11.16
N GLY A 470 46.95 -12.56 12.31
CA GLY A 470 47.35 -11.51 13.24
C GLY A 470 46.17 -10.67 13.71
N ASN A 471 46.09 -9.42 13.23
CA ASN A 471 45.00 -8.49 13.52
C ASN A 471 43.93 -8.44 12.41
N THR A 472 43.95 -9.38 11.46
CA THR A 472 42.94 -9.47 10.39
C THR A 472 42.07 -10.72 10.58
N LEU A 473 40.76 -10.55 10.71
CA LEU A 473 39.80 -11.65 10.70
C LEU A 473 39.28 -11.88 9.28
N VAL A 474 39.42 -13.11 8.79
CA VAL A 474 38.92 -13.52 7.48
C VAL A 474 37.54 -14.16 7.67
N LEU A 475 36.52 -13.43 7.20
CA LEU A 475 35.13 -13.81 7.28
C LEU A 475 34.66 -14.31 5.92
N VAL A 476 34.04 -15.49 5.92
CA VAL A 476 33.40 -16.06 4.74
C VAL A 476 31.93 -15.70 4.77
N VAL A 477 31.44 -15.13 3.67
CA VAL A 477 30.04 -14.67 3.53
C VAL A 477 29.46 -15.24 2.24
N GLN A 478 28.17 -15.57 2.25
CA GLN A 478 27.49 -16.03 1.05
C GLN A 478 27.41 -14.91 0.00
N SER A 479 27.48 -15.26 -1.29
CA SER A 479 27.51 -14.30 -2.41
C SER A 479 26.42 -13.22 -2.34
N MET A 480 25.21 -13.59 -1.90
CA MET A 480 24.06 -12.67 -1.76
C MET A 480 24.29 -11.53 -0.74
N TYR A 481 25.12 -11.76 0.28
CA TYR A 481 25.38 -10.77 1.33
C TYR A 481 26.71 -10.03 1.14
N MET A 482 27.50 -10.34 0.09
CA MET A 482 28.73 -9.61 -0.19
C MET A 482 28.46 -8.14 -0.57
N GLY A 483 27.32 -7.84 -1.20
CA GLY A 483 26.92 -6.47 -1.51
C GLY A 483 26.67 -5.59 -0.28
N LEU A 484 26.48 -6.20 0.90
CA LEU A 484 26.37 -5.48 2.17
C LEU A 484 27.75 -5.14 2.78
N ALA A 485 28.83 -5.82 2.38
CA ALA A 485 30.17 -5.61 2.91
C ALA A 485 30.87 -4.37 2.31
N VAL A 486 30.31 -3.18 2.54
CA VAL A 486 30.86 -1.89 2.09
C VAL A 486 31.78 -1.25 3.13
N GLU A 487 32.83 -0.56 2.68
CA GLU A 487 33.92 0.01 3.49
C GLU A 487 33.49 0.78 4.77
N PRO A 488 32.44 1.63 4.78
CA PRO A 488 32.02 2.31 6.02
C PRO A 488 31.41 1.35 7.05
N MET A 489 30.72 0.30 6.60
CA MET A 489 30.09 -0.68 7.49
C MET A 489 31.10 -1.72 7.98
N VAL A 490 32.04 -2.11 7.13
CA VAL A 490 33.15 -3.01 7.48
C VAL A 490 34.07 -2.36 8.51
N SER A 491 34.41 -1.08 8.36
CA SER A 491 35.23 -0.35 9.34
C SER A 491 34.51 -0.23 10.69
N GLN A 492 33.24 0.18 10.70
CA GLN A 492 32.47 0.30 11.95
C GLN A 492 32.31 -1.04 12.68
N MET A 493 32.15 -2.13 11.93
CA MET A 493 32.08 -3.47 12.51
C MET A 493 33.44 -3.92 13.05
N ALA A 494 34.53 -3.60 12.36
CA ALA A 494 35.89 -3.87 12.81
C ALA A 494 36.23 -3.11 14.11
N ASP A 495 35.81 -1.85 14.22
CA ASP A 495 36.01 -1.03 15.42
C ASP A 495 35.26 -1.61 16.62
N ARG A 496 33.97 -1.96 16.46
CA ARG A 496 33.17 -2.56 17.55
C ARG A 496 33.69 -3.92 18.01
N ILE A 497 34.15 -4.75 17.08
CA ILE A 497 34.76 -6.04 17.40
C ILE A 497 36.13 -5.83 18.06
N GLY A 498 36.89 -4.82 17.61
CA GLY A 498 38.16 -4.42 18.20
C GLY A 498 38.01 -3.92 19.65
N ASP A 499 36.96 -3.16 19.95
CA ASP A 499 36.64 -2.70 21.31
C ASP A 499 36.38 -3.87 22.27
N VAL A 500 35.73 -4.94 21.78
CA VAL A 500 35.45 -6.16 22.57
C VAL A 500 36.71 -7.01 22.77
N LEU A 501 37.60 -7.04 21.78
CA LEU A 501 38.84 -7.83 21.80
C LEU A 501 40.04 -7.07 22.39
N GLY A 502 39.93 -5.76 22.60
CA GLY A 502 40.99 -4.89 23.11
C GLY A 502 42.11 -4.60 22.10
N GLU A 503 41.90 -4.88 20.81
CA GLU A 503 42.90 -4.80 19.74
C GLU A 503 42.32 -4.18 18.47
N ARG A 504 43.15 -3.49 17.67
CA ARG A 504 42.71 -2.89 16.39
C ARG A 504 42.59 -3.91 15.25
N ILE A 505 41.40 -4.45 15.05
CA ILE A 505 41.16 -5.50 14.06
C ILE A 505 40.82 -4.94 12.68
N LYS A 506 41.19 -5.65 11.62
CA LYS A 506 40.70 -5.48 10.25
C LYS A 506 39.84 -6.68 9.86
N LEU A 507 38.77 -6.45 9.11
CA LEU A 507 37.90 -7.52 8.62
C LEU A 507 38.10 -7.68 7.11
N ARG A 508 38.34 -8.93 6.66
CA ARG A 508 38.43 -9.27 5.23
C ARG A 508 37.31 -10.24 4.89
N PHE A 509 36.44 -9.87 3.96
CA PHE A 509 35.35 -10.73 3.49
C PHE A 509 35.76 -11.51 2.25
N VAL A 510 35.44 -12.80 2.23
CA VAL A 510 35.66 -13.69 1.09
C VAL A 510 34.35 -14.40 0.77
N VAL A 511 34.02 -14.54 -0.51
CA VAL A 511 32.80 -15.25 -0.93
C VAL A 511 32.94 -16.75 -0.68
N ASP A 512 31.93 -17.35 -0.06
CA ASP A 512 31.82 -18.80 -0.03
C ASP A 512 31.44 -19.34 -1.41
N GLY A 513 32.41 -19.87 -2.15
CA GLY A 513 32.18 -20.51 -3.45
C GLY A 513 31.63 -21.94 -3.35
N GLN A 514 31.65 -22.56 -2.17
CA GLN A 514 31.28 -23.98 -1.99
C GLN A 514 30.09 -24.19 -1.05
N GLY A 515 29.53 -23.12 -0.46
CA GLY A 515 28.33 -23.18 0.40
C GLY A 515 28.51 -24.04 1.65
N ALA A 516 29.75 -24.29 2.07
CA ALA A 516 30.11 -25.20 3.15
C ALA A 516 30.40 -24.47 4.47
N ALA A 517 30.40 -23.13 4.48
CA ALA A 517 30.60 -22.36 5.70
C ALA A 517 29.35 -22.41 6.59
N GLN A 518 29.46 -23.05 7.76
CA GLN A 518 28.40 -23.05 8.76
C GLN A 518 28.28 -21.67 9.40
N THR A 519 27.49 -20.79 8.81
CA THR A 519 27.16 -19.49 9.39
C THR A 519 26.29 -19.66 10.64
N PRO A 520 26.35 -18.73 11.59
CA PRO A 520 25.44 -18.71 12.75
C PRO A 520 23.95 -18.80 12.34
N ALA A 521 23.55 -18.09 11.28
CA ALA A 521 22.20 -18.15 10.73
C ALA A 521 21.83 -19.56 10.20
N ALA A 522 22.76 -20.25 9.54
CA ALA A 522 22.55 -21.61 9.05
C ALA A 522 22.40 -22.61 10.22
N ARG A 523 23.24 -22.50 11.26
CA ARG A 523 23.14 -23.35 12.46
C ARG A 523 21.83 -23.11 13.22
N ALA A 524 21.43 -21.86 13.41
CA ALA A 524 20.16 -21.51 14.04
C ALA A 524 18.95 -21.99 13.22
N ALA A 525 19.07 -22.07 11.88
CA ALA A 525 18.05 -22.67 11.03
C ALA A 525 17.99 -24.20 11.23
N THR A 526 19.13 -24.89 11.22
CA THR A 526 19.19 -26.35 11.43
C THR A 526 18.66 -26.76 12.81
N VAL A 527 18.98 -26.01 13.87
CA VAL A 527 18.45 -26.27 15.22
C VAL A 527 16.94 -26.09 15.28
N ARG A 528 16.40 -25.04 14.63
CA ARG A 528 14.95 -24.82 14.55
C ARG A 528 14.24 -25.91 13.75
N GLU A 529 14.83 -26.35 12.64
CA GLU A 529 14.29 -27.42 11.81
C GLU A 529 14.32 -28.77 12.53
N ALA A 530 15.39 -29.07 13.28
CA ALA A 530 15.46 -30.25 14.13
C ALA A 530 14.42 -30.22 15.26
N ALA A 531 14.21 -29.07 15.91
CA ALA A 531 13.19 -28.91 16.94
C ALA A 531 11.76 -29.05 16.38
N GLN A 532 11.50 -28.50 15.20
CA GLN A 532 10.23 -28.63 14.50
C GLN A 532 9.95 -30.10 14.14
N SER A 533 10.92 -30.80 13.55
CA SER A 533 10.81 -32.22 13.20
C SER A 533 10.57 -33.10 14.43
N ALA A 534 11.27 -32.84 15.55
CA ALA A 534 11.06 -33.54 16.80
C ALA A 534 9.65 -33.30 17.38
N ALA A 535 9.12 -32.08 17.28
CA ALA A 535 7.76 -31.76 17.71
C ALA A 535 6.70 -32.46 16.84
N GLU A 536 6.94 -32.58 15.54
CA GLU A 536 6.05 -33.29 14.61
C GLU A 536 6.04 -34.80 14.89
N GLN A 537 7.20 -35.40 15.12
CA GLN A 537 7.31 -36.81 15.50
C GLN A 537 6.64 -37.08 16.86
N ALA A 538 6.85 -36.22 17.85
CA ALA A 538 6.24 -36.39 19.18
C ALA A 538 4.70 -36.38 19.12
N ILE A 539 4.09 -35.58 18.23
CA ILE A 539 2.64 -35.56 18.04
C ILE A 539 2.15 -36.77 17.24
N GLU A 540 2.93 -37.25 16.28
CA GLU A 540 2.60 -38.45 15.49
C GLU A 540 2.69 -39.75 16.33
N ASP A 541 3.64 -39.79 17.25
CA ASP A 541 3.88 -40.91 18.17
C ASP A 541 3.00 -40.85 19.44
N ASP A 542 2.21 -39.80 19.62
CA ASP A 542 1.32 -39.65 20.77
C ASP A 542 0.19 -40.73 20.71
N PRO A 543 0.04 -41.58 21.75
CA PRO A 543 -0.96 -42.64 21.79
C PRO A 543 -2.42 -42.14 21.63
N LEU A 544 -2.71 -40.92 22.10
CA LEU A 544 -4.03 -40.29 21.99
C LEU A 544 -4.27 -39.79 20.56
N VAL A 545 -3.25 -39.24 19.89
CA VAL A 545 -3.37 -38.81 18.50
C VAL A 545 -3.53 -40.03 17.59
N GLN A 546 -2.84 -41.13 17.87
CA GLN A 546 -3.00 -42.39 17.15
C GLN A 546 -4.34 -43.07 17.40
N SER A 547 -4.94 -42.96 18.59
CA SER A 547 -6.30 -43.46 18.84
C SER A 547 -7.34 -42.60 18.09
N LEU A 548 -7.20 -41.27 18.12
CA LEU A 548 -8.08 -40.35 17.38
C LEU A 548 -8.00 -40.54 15.86
N LYS A 549 -6.80 -40.81 15.33
CA LYS A 549 -6.60 -41.18 13.92
C LYS A 549 -7.31 -42.48 13.55
N ARG A 550 -7.23 -43.50 14.41
CA ARG A 550 -7.81 -44.84 14.16
C ARG A 550 -9.32 -44.88 14.33
N GLU A 551 -9.85 -44.26 15.38
CA GLU A 551 -11.28 -44.34 15.73
C GLU A 551 -12.13 -43.33 14.95
N PHE A 552 -11.60 -42.13 14.70
CA PHE A 552 -12.37 -41.01 14.14
C PHE A 552 -11.89 -40.57 12.75
N GLY A 553 -10.85 -41.21 12.19
CA GLY A 553 -10.27 -40.82 10.90
C GLY A 553 -9.66 -39.41 10.90
N ALA A 554 -9.28 -38.91 12.08
CA ALA A 554 -8.74 -37.57 12.25
C ALA A 554 -7.42 -37.38 11.49
N ARG A 555 -7.14 -36.15 11.04
CA ARG A 555 -5.86 -35.80 10.39
C ARG A 555 -5.18 -34.69 11.18
N VAL A 556 -3.91 -34.90 11.48
CA VAL A 556 -3.06 -33.86 12.07
C VAL A 556 -2.72 -32.85 10.98
N VAL A 557 -2.90 -31.56 11.27
CA VAL A 557 -2.53 -30.47 10.35
C VAL A 557 -1.04 -30.16 10.59
N PRO A 558 -0.14 -30.46 9.63
CA PRO A 558 1.31 -30.38 9.88
C PRO A 558 1.76 -28.96 10.28
N GLN A 559 1.15 -27.93 9.68
CA GLN A 559 1.51 -26.53 9.91
C GLN A 559 1.01 -25.95 11.25
N SER A 560 0.26 -26.70 12.06
CA SER A 560 -0.18 -26.25 13.39
C SER A 560 0.73 -26.71 14.53
N ILE A 561 1.75 -27.51 14.24
CA ILE A 561 2.69 -28.04 15.23
C ILE A 561 3.76 -26.99 15.53
N LYS A 562 3.92 -26.64 16.81
CA LYS A 562 4.94 -25.70 17.26
C LYS A 562 5.81 -26.35 18.34
N PRO A 563 7.14 -26.29 18.23
CA PRO A 563 8.04 -26.75 19.28
C PRO A 563 7.86 -25.89 20.54
N PHE A 564 7.99 -26.52 21.71
CA PHE A 564 8.01 -25.80 22.99
C PHE A 564 9.31 -25.01 23.08
N GLU A 565 9.23 -23.68 23.17
CA GLU A 565 10.40 -22.85 23.49
C GLU A 565 10.66 -22.98 25.00
N SER A 566 11.89 -23.40 25.35
CA SER A 566 12.37 -23.50 26.75
C SER A 566 12.95 -22.18 27.21
#